data_AF-A0A932N2Y3-F1
#
_entry.id   AF-A0A932N2Y3-F1
#
_cell.length_a   1.000
_cell.length_b   1.000
_cell.length_c   1.000
_cell.angle_alpha   90.00
_cell.angle_beta   90.00
_cell.angle_gamma   90.00
#
_symmetry.space_group_name_H-M   'P 1'
#
loop_
_entity.id
_entity.type
_entity.pdbx_description
1 polymer ?
#
loop_
_entity_poly.entity_id
_entity_poly.type
_entity_poly.pdbx_seq_one_letter_code
_entity_poly.pdbx_strand_id
1 'polypeptide(L)'
;MTEWMRQAVEQVYRHQLGTPPGWTPEQTELFLNLVTERLDNQAAVLALELGEQAVQSWTRQHAGQHPDHETTVGLHETGLQNAREAIVRQSLYDLIPQPPEGHDSPAPTPADIPWTHRWRHLMYRAEPSEQIEELADRLWPDRSAMFRVKAAFLLATRLEENRAIPTAPGQRLTHDLGAEVAEAMKAEGYRGE
;
A
#
# COMPACT_ATOMS: atom_id res chain seq x y z
N MET A 1 24.03 4.94 -6.09
CA MET A 1 22.59 4.81 -5.84
C MET A 1 21.86 5.28 -7.10
N THR A 2 20.93 4.48 -7.62
CA THR A 2 20.22 4.76 -8.88
C THR A 2 18.89 5.46 -8.62
N GLU A 3 18.62 6.52 -9.38
CA GLU A 3 17.39 7.33 -9.29
C GLU A 3 16.12 6.45 -9.41
N TRP A 4 16.16 5.45 -10.27
CA TRP A 4 15.05 4.51 -10.47
C TRP A 4 14.70 3.70 -9.20
N MET A 5 15.69 3.19 -8.47
CA MET A 5 15.46 2.41 -7.25
C MET A 5 14.84 3.29 -6.16
N ARG A 6 15.31 4.54 -6.06
CA ARG A 6 14.79 5.54 -5.13
C ARG A 6 13.30 5.81 -5.39
N GLN A 7 12.92 5.99 -6.67
CA GLN A 7 11.53 6.19 -7.07
C GLN A 7 10.66 4.97 -6.73
N ALA A 8 11.14 3.75 -6.96
CA ALA A 8 10.40 2.54 -6.62
C ALA A 8 10.15 2.38 -5.11
N VAL A 9 11.18 2.64 -4.29
CA VAL A 9 11.07 2.63 -2.81
C VAL A 9 10.09 3.68 -2.33
N GLU A 10 10.19 4.92 -2.82
CA GLU A 10 9.26 6.00 -2.49
C GLU A 10 7.82 5.64 -2.83
N GLN A 11 7.60 5.08 -4.03
CA GLN A 11 6.27 4.73 -4.48
C GLN A 11 5.62 3.71 -3.53
N VAL A 12 6.33 2.65 -3.17
CA VAL A 12 5.81 1.60 -2.29
C VAL A 12 5.56 2.12 -0.86
N TYR A 13 6.52 2.84 -0.28
CA TYR A 13 6.38 3.32 1.10
C TYR A 13 5.41 4.48 1.26
N ARG A 14 5.28 5.39 0.28
CA ARG A 14 4.35 6.51 0.38
C ARG A 14 2.93 6.17 -0.03
N HIS A 15 2.73 5.21 -0.95
CA HIS A 15 1.39 4.91 -1.47
C HIS A 15 0.79 3.59 -1.01
N GLN A 16 1.60 2.59 -0.62
CA GLN A 16 1.10 1.25 -0.29
C GLN A 16 1.32 0.87 1.17
N LEU A 17 2.52 1.06 1.70
CA LEU A 17 2.87 0.65 3.08
C LEU A 17 2.65 1.74 4.12
N GLY A 18 2.71 3.01 3.72
CA GLY A 18 2.75 4.16 4.62
C GLY A 18 4.09 4.27 5.35
N THR A 19 4.31 5.43 5.97
CA THR A 19 5.44 5.66 6.88
C THR A 19 4.96 5.65 8.33
N PRO A 20 5.79 5.23 9.31
CA PRO A 20 5.39 5.23 10.71
C PRO A 20 4.88 6.62 11.17
N PRO A 21 3.75 6.68 11.90
CA PRO A 21 3.20 7.94 12.35
C PRO A 21 4.15 8.62 13.36
N GLY A 22 4.43 9.90 13.15
CA GLY A 22 5.28 10.70 14.04
C GLY A 22 6.75 10.83 13.60
N TRP A 23 7.16 10.22 12.48
CA TRP A 23 8.46 10.49 11.88
C TRP A 23 8.53 11.90 11.29
N THR A 24 9.67 12.57 11.47
CA THR A 24 9.93 13.84 10.78
C THR A 24 10.22 13.60 9.29
N PRO A 25 10.06 14.61 8.42
CA PRO A 25 10.44 14.50 7.02
C PRO A 25 11.87 14.00 6.82
N GLU A 26 12.81 14.47 7.64
CA GLU A 26 14.22 14.08 7.58
C GLU A 26 14.43 12.60 7.95
N GLN A 27 13.68 12.08 8.94
CA GLN A 27 13.74 10.68 9.33
C GLN A 27 13.18 9.76 8.25
N THR A 28 12.08 10.16 7.62
CA THR A 28 11.51 9.45 6.47
C THR A 28 12.50 9.46 5.29
N GLU A 29 13.10 10.60 4.97
CA GLU A 29 14.09 10.70 3.89
C GLU A 29 15.33 9.84 4.15
N LEU A 30 15.84 9.82 5.38
CA LEU A 30 16.97 8.98 5.76
C LEU A 30 16.64 7.49 5.65
N PHE A 31 15.44 7.08 6.08
CA PHE A 31 14.98 5.71 5.92
C PHE A 31 14.87 5.30 4.46
N LEU A 32 14.24 6.12 3.61
CA LEU A 32 14.10 5.84 2.19
C LEU A 32 15.46 5.70 1.51
N ASN A 33 16.44 6.54 1.87
CA ASN A 33 17.83 6.42 1.41
C ASN A 33 18.47 5.09 1.81
N LEU A 34 18.38 4.71 3.09
CA LEU A 34 18.98 3.45 3.58
C LEU A 34 18.35 2.22 2.92
N VAL A 35 17.03 2.22 2.74
CA VAL A 35 16.34 1.14 2.04
C VAL A 35 16.78 1.10 0.58
N THR A 36 16.84 2.24 -0.10
CA THR A 36 17.30 2.34 -1.49
C THR A 36 18.71 1.80 -1.65
N GLU A 37 19.64 2.20 -0.79
CA GLU A 37 21.02 1.74 -0.82
C GLU A 37 21.13 0.23 -0.61
N ARG A 38 20.36 -0.31 0.36
CA ARG A 38 20.31 -1.76 0.60
C ARG A 38 19.82 -2.52 -0.64
N LEU A 39 18.74 -2.07 -1.26
CA LEU A 39 18.18 -2.73 -2.45
C LEU A 39 19.10 -2.61 -3.66
N ASP A 40 19.75 -1.46 -3.86
CA ASP A 40 20.75 -1.27 -4.92
C ASP A 40 21.93 -2.24 -4.74
N ASN A 41 22.41 -2.44 -3.51
CA ASN A 41 23.48 -3.39 -3.23
C ASN A 41 23.05 -4.84 -3.52
N GLN A 42 21.82 -5.22 -3.15
CA GLN A 42 21.28 -6.54 -3.47
C GLN A 42 21.13 -6.74 -4.98
N ALA A 43 20.65 -5.71 -5.69
CA ALA A 43 20.51 -5.74 -7.14
C ALA A 43 21.87 -5.84 -7.83
N ALA A 44 22.90 -5.15 -7.34
CA ALA A 44 24.24 -5.25 -7.89
C ALA A 44 24.83 -6.67 -7.77
N VAL A 45 24.60 -7.35 -6.64
CA VAL A 45 25.03 -8.74 -6.45
C VAL A 45 24.30 -9.68 -7.42
N LEU A 46 22.98 -9.57 -7.54
CA LEU A 46 22.19 -10.38 -8.46
C LEU A 46 22.51 -10.08 -9.93
N ALA A 47 22.85 -8.84 -10.27
CA ALA A 47 23.22 -8.43 -11.62
C ALA A 47 24.49 -9.12 -12.12
N LEU A 48 25.45 -9.41 -11.25
CA LEU A 48 26.65 -10.16 -11.60
C LEU A 48 26.28 -11.56 -12.08
N GLU A 49 25.43 -12.26 -11.33
CA GLU A 49 24.95 -13.60 -11.69
C GLU A 49 24.14 -13.58 -12.99
N LEU A 50 23.18 -12.66 -13.11
CA LEU A 50 22.34 -12.56 -14.32
C LEU A 50 23.14 -12.17 -15.56
N GLY A 51 24.14 -11.30 -15.42
CA GLY A 51 25.04 -10.93 -16.52
C GLY A 51 25.85 -12.12 -17.02
N GLU A 52 26.42 -12.92 -16.11
CA GLU A 52 27.14 -14.15 -16.48
C GLU A 52 26.22 -15.17 -17.18
N GLN A 53 25.00 -15.35 -16.66
CA GLN A 53 24.00 -16.23 -17.28
C GLN A 53 23.58 -15.75 -18.67
N ALA A 54 23.47 -14.44 -18.87
CA ALA A 54 23.12 -13.83 -20.15
C ALA A 54 24.23 -14.06 -21.19
N VAL A 55 25.50 -13.87 -20.81
CA VAL A 55 26.66 -14.18 -21.66
C VAL A 55 26.69 -15.66 -22.04
N GLN A 56 26.53 -16.57 -21.07
CA GLN A 56 26.50 -18.02 -21.36
C GLN A 56 25.35 -18.40 -22.30
N SER A 57 24.19 -17.80 -22.12
CA SER A 57 23.02 -18.06 -22.97
C SER A 57 23.22 -17.55 -24.38
N TRP A 58 23.79 -16.35 -24.54
CA TRP A 58 24.15 -15.79 -25.83
C TRP A 58 25.16 -16.70 -26.55
N THR A 59 26.23 -17.12 -25.86
CA THR A 59 27.26 -18.02 -26.41
C THR A 59 26.65 -19.34 -26.91
N ARG A 60 25.74 -19.94 -26.15
CA ARG A 60 25.03 -21.17 -26.57
C ARG A 60 24.19 -20.95 -27.83
N GLN A 61 23.51 -19.81 -27.93
CA GLN A 61 22.70 -19.45 -29.10
C GLN A 61 23.57 -19.16 -30.34
N HIS A 62 24.81 -18.71 -30.14
CA HIS A 62 25.74 -18.35 -31.20
C HIS A 62 26.83 -19.43 -31.42
N ALA A 63 26.46 -20.70 -31.25
CA ALA A 63 27.31 -21.86 -31.53
C ALA A 63 28.69 -21.83 -30.84
N GLY A 64 28.76 -21.29 -29.62
CA GLY A 64 30.00 -21.22 -28.84
C GLY A 64 30.87 -19.99 -29.12
N GLN A 65 30.43 -19.05 -29.97
CA GLN A 65 31.13 -17.79 -30.14
C GLN A 65 31.03 -16.93 -28.87
N HIS A 66 32.07 -16.16 -28.57
CA HIS A 66 32.06 -15.21 -27.47
C HIS A 66 31.52 -13.85 -27.96
N PRO A 67 30.69 -13.17 -27.15
CA PRO A 67 30.21 -11.84 -27.49
C PRO A 67 31.39 -10.85 -27.54
N ASP A 68 31.28 -9.85 -28.41
CA ASP A 68 32.21 -8.72 -28.41
C ASP A 68 31.99 -7.83 -27.17
N HIS A 69 32.83 -6.81 -27.03
CA HIS A 69 32.79 -5.95 -25.85
C HIS A 69 31.45 -5.21 -25.71
N GLU A 70 30.93 -4.64 -26.79
CA GLU A 70 29.65 -3.91 -26.76
C GLU A 70 28.49 -4.84 -26.39
N THR A 71 28.45 -6.03 -26.98
CA THR A 71 27.44 -7.04 -26.67
C THR A 71 27.55 -7.49 -25.21
N THR A 72 28.76 -7.69 -24.71
CA THR A 72 28.99 -8.05 -23.30
C THR A 72 28.47 -6.97 -22.36
N VAL A 73 28.80 -5.71 -22.62
CA VAL A 73 28.29 -4.56 -21.83
C VAL A 73 26.76 -4.53 -21.84
N GLY A 74 26.13 -4.64 -23.01
CA GLY A 74 24.67 -4.65 -23.12
C GLY A 74 23.99 -5.81 -22.37
N LEU A 75 24.61 -7.00 -22.36
CA LEU A 75 24.10 -8.15 -21.59
C LEU A 75 24.20 -7.91 -20.08
N HIS A 76 25.29 -7.31 -19.60
CA HIS A 76 25.43 -6.95 -18.18
C HIS A 76 24.50 -5.81 -17.76
N GLU A 77 24.29 -4.79 -18.61
CA GLU A 77 23.33 -3.72 -18.36
C GLU A 77 21.90 -4.26 -18.28
N THR A 78 21.54 -5.16 -19.19
CA THR A 78 20.25 -5.86 -19.16
C THR A 78 20.12 -6.71 -17.88
N GLY A 79 21.18 -7.43 -17.51
CA GLY A 79 21.24 -8.19 -16.27
C GLY A 79 21.03 -7.31 -15.03
N LEU A 80 21.62 -6.12 -15.01
CA LEU A 80 21.45 -5.14 -13.93
C LEU A 80 20.02 -4.60 -13.86
N GLN A 81 19.40 -4.28 -14.99
CA GLN A 81 18.01 -3.83 -15.04
C GLN A 81 17.07 -4.93 -14.50
N ASN A 82 17.24 -6.16 -14.98
CA ASN A 82 16.45 -7.31 -14.53
C ASN A 82 16.65 -7.60 -13.05
N ALA A 83 17.89 -7.49 -12.55
CA ALA A 83 18.21 -7.69 -11.14
C ALA A 83 17.50 -6.65 -10.26
N ARG A 84 17.52 -5.37 -10.65
CA ARG A 84 16.82 -4.30 -9.94
C ARG A 84 15.32 -4.56 -9.87
N GLU A 85 14.69 -4.92 -10.99
CA GLU A 85 13.26 -5.26 -11.03
C GLU A 85 12.93 -6.48 -10.16
N ALA A 86 13.77 -7.52 -10.21
CA ALA A 86 13.59 -8.72 -9.39
C ALA A 86 13.72 -8.42 -7.90
N ILE A 87 14.71 -7.63 -7.48
CA ILE A 87 14.91 -7.24 -6.08
C ILE A 87 13.80 -6.32 -5.59
N VAL A 88 13.35 -5.36 -6.40
CA VAL A 88 12.17 -4.53 -6.06
C VAL A 88 10.95 -5.42 -5.88
N ARG A 89 10.70 -6.38 -6.79
CA ARG A 89 9.61 -7.34 -6.64
C ARG A 89 9.72 -8.15 -5.36
N GLN A 90 10.85 -8.79 -5.12
CA GLN A 90 11.02 -9.67 -3.94
C GLN A 90 11.11 -8.89 -2.61
N SER A 91 11.71 -7.71 -2.60
CA SER A 91 12.01 -7.01 -1.35
C SER A 91 11.03 -5.90 -1.02
N LEU A 92 10.29 -5.37 -2.00
CA LEU A 92 9.24 -4.37 -1.79
C LEU A 92 7.86 -4.94 -2.08
N TYR A 93 7.67 -5.69 -3.16
CA TYR A 93 6.36 -6.29 -3.47
C TYR A 93 6.03 -7.55 -2.67
N ASP A 94 7.00 -8.30 -2.13
CA ASP A 94 6.67 -9.34 -1.14
C ASP A 94 6.36 -8.76 0.25
N LEU A 95 6.79 -7.52 0.53
CA LEU A 95 6.38 -6.77 1.74
C LEU A 95 5.01 -6.14 1.59
N ILE A 96 4.58 -5.90 0.34
CA ILE A 96 3.18 -5.59 0.05
C ILE A 96 2.41 -6.88 0.33
N PRO A 97 1.48 -6.90 1.29
CA PRO A 97 0.70 -8.11 1.56
C PRO A 97 0.03 -8.53 0.26
N GLN A 98 0.52 -9.63 -0.30
CA GLN A 98 -0.06 -10.27 -1.47
C GLN A 98 -1.53 -10.56 -1.10
N PRO A 99 -2.52 -10.12 -1.88
CA PRO A 99 -3.85 -10.69 -1.73
C PRO A 99 -3.67 -12.20 -1.92
N PRO A 100 -4.07 -13.03 -0.94
CA PRO A 100 -3.58 -14.39 -0.85
C PRO A 100 -3.96 -15.20 -2.10
N GLU A 101 -2.97 -15.59 -2.89
CA GLU A 101 -3.12 -16.66 -3.87
C GLU A 101 -3.12 -18.00 -3.11
N GLY A 102 -4.33 -18.53 -2.91
CA GLY A 102 -4.61 -19.96 -2.75
C GLY A 102 -3.63 -20.79 -1.89
N HIS A 103 -3.56 -20.51 -0.59
CA HIS A 103 -3.52 -21.61 0.37
C HIS A 103 -4.95 -21.78 0.86
N ASP A 104 -5.41 -23.04 0.99
CA ASP A 104 -6.73 -23.48 1.48
C ASP A 104 -7.06 -22.99 2.91
N SER A 105 -7.11 -21.68 3.09
CA SER A 105 -7.78 -20.99 4.18
C SER A 105 -8.81 -20.11 3.49
N PRO A 106 -10.12 -20.30 3.75
CA PRO A 106 -11.13 -19.42 3.18
C PRO A 106 -10.74 -17.97 3.49
N ALA A 107 -10.84 -17.09 2.50
CA ALA A 107 -10.69 -15.65 2.74
C ALA A 107 -11.52 -15.29 3.97
N PRO A 108 -10.98 -14.48 4.91
CA PRO A 108 -11.75 -14.08 6.08
C PRO A 108 -13.07 -13.52 5.57
N THR A 109 -14.14 -14.21 5.93
CA THR A 109 -15.47 -13.76 5.63
C THR A 109 -15.66 -12.42 6.34
N PRO A 110 -16.62 -11.57 5.93
CA PRO A 110 -16.96 -10.38 6.71
C PRO A 110 -17.13 -10.68 8.22
N ALA A 111 -17.54 -11.89 8.60
CA ALA A 111 -17.64 -12.33 9.99
C ALA A 111 -16.30 -12.38 10.75
N ASP A 112 -15.17 -12.57 10.08
CA ASP A 112 -13.84 -12.73 10.67
C ASP A 112 -13.14 -11.39 10.95
N ILE A 113 -13.61 -10.30 10.32
CA ILE A 113 -13.15 -8.93 10.59
C ILE A 113 -14.10 -8.30 11.60
N PRO A 114 -13.62 -7.76 12.74
CA PRO A 114 -14.48 -7.02 13.65
C PRO A 114 -15.15 -5.85 12.92
N TRP A 115 -16.47 -5.69 13.06
CA TRP A 115 -17.24 -4.66 12.35
C TRP A 115 -16.68 -3.23 12.51
N THR A 116 -16.02 -2.94 13.64
CA THR A 116 -15.33 -1.66 13.92
C THR A 116 -14.20 -1.33 12.94
N HIS A 117 -13.70 -2.32 12.21
CA HIS A 117 -12.64 -2.16 11.22
C HIS A 117 -13.16 -2.28 9.78
N ARG A 118 -14.30 -2.96 9.54
CA ARG A 118 -14.81 -3.23 8.19
C ARG A 118 -15.13 -1.98 7.37
N TRP A 119 -15.74 -0.98 7.98
CA TRP A 119 -16.11 0.27 7.32
C TRP A 119 -14.90 1.08 6.82
N ARG A 120 -13.69 0.77 7.32
CA ARG A 120 -12.41 1.38 6.89
C ARG A 120 -11.77 0.64 5.71
N HIS A 121 -12.22 -0.57 5.41
CA HIS A 121 -11.69 -1.38 4.32
C HIS A 121 -12.62 -1.32 3.10
N LEU A 122 -12.11 -0.77 1.99
CA LEU A 122 -12.83 -0.62 0.71
C LEU A 122 -13.51 -1.92 0.23
N MET A 123 -12.95 -3.08 0.55
CA MET A 123 -13.44 -4.39 0.12
C MET A 123 -14.57 -4.97 1.01
N TYR A 124 -14.73 -4.48 2.24
CA TYR A 124 -15.61 -5.07 3.27
C TYR A 124 -16.59 -4.07 3.88
N ARG A 125 -16.57 -2.82 3.42
CA ARG A 125 -17.50 -1.77 3.88
C ARG A 125 -18.88 -1.99 3.28
N ALA A 126 -19.90 -1.66 4.04
CA ALA A 126 -21.26 -1.59 3.52
C ALA A 126 -21.40 -0.29 2.71
N GLU A 127 -21.96 -0.38 1.51
CA GLU A 127 -22.22 0.82 0.71
C GLU A 127 -23.40 1.59 1.32
N PRO A 128 -23.22 2.89 1.66
CA PRO A 128 -24.28 3.69 2.24
C PRO A 128 -25.39 3.92 1.22
N SER A 129 -26.64 3.89 1.69
CA SER A 129 -27.76 4.37 0.91
C SER A 129 -27.82 5.89 0.96
N GLU A 130 -28.52 6.51 0.01
CA GLU A 130 -28.77 7.96 -0.03
C GLU A 130 -29.33 8.48 1.31
N GLN A 131 -30.21 7.71 1.97
CA GLN A 131 -30.76 8.06 3.29
C GLN A 131 -29.69 8.11 4.40
N ILE A 132 -28.66 7.26 4.32
CA ILE A 132 -27.55 7.22 5.28
C ILE A 132 -26.56 8.35 5.01
N GLU A 133 -26.34 8.70 3.76
CA GLU A 133 -25.54 9.87 3.37
C GLU A 133 -26.19 11.17 3.87
N GLU A 134 -27.50 11.34 3.62
CA GLU A 134 -28.28 12.47 4.14
C GLU A 134 -28.30 12.52 5.68
N LEU A 135 -28.32 11.35 6.33
CA LEU A 135 -28.24 11.28 7.78
C LEU A 135 -26.86 11.74 8.27
N ALA A 136 -25.77 11.31 7.63
CA ALA A 136 -24.42 11.75 7.96
C ALA A 136 -24.27 13.28 7.78
N ASP A 137 -24.84 13.83 6.71
CA ASP A 137 -24.90 15.28 6.47
C ASP A 137 -25.61 16.04 7.59
N ARG A 138 -26.72 15.50 8.09
CA ARG A 138 -27.48 16.10 9.19
C ARG A 138 -26.80 15.95 10.55
N LEU A 139 -26.08 14.86 10.78
CA LEU A 139 -25.43 14.56 12.06
C LEU A 139 -24.16 15.38 12.28
N TRP A 140 -23.41 15.65 11.22
CA TRP A 140 -22.13 16.38 11.27
C TRP A 140 -22.06 17.51 10.24
N PRO A 141 -22.99 18.48 10.27
CA PRO A 141 -23.08 19.53 9.25
C PRO A 141 -21.81 20.42 9.19
N ASP A 142 -21.14 20.58 10.33
CA ASP A 142 -19.94 21.40 10.48
C ASP A 142 -18.64 20.67 10.07
N ARG A 143 -18.72 19.40 9.64
CA ARG A 143 -17.55 18.58 9.26
C ARG A 143 -17.36 18.54 7.74
N SER A 144 -16.14 18.25 7.29
CA SER A 144 -15.85 18.18 5.85
C SER A 144 -16.71 17.16 5.11
N ALA A 145 -16.84 17.33 3.80
CA ALA A 145 -17.51 16.36 2.94
C ALA A 145 -16.87 14.96 3.04
N MET A 146 -15.53 14.88 3.13
CA MET A 146 -14.83 13.60 3.30
C MET A 146 -15.17 12.93 4.65
N PHE A 147 -15.24 13.72 5.73
CA PHE A 147 -15.68 13.21 7.03
C PHE A 147 -17.09 12.64 6.95
N ARG A 148 -18.01 13.36 6.31
CA ARG A 148 -19.42 12.94 6.19
C ARG A 148 -19.57 11.68 5.33
N VAL A 149 -18.80 11.55 4.25
CA VAL A 149 -18.72 10.32 3.44
C VAL A 149 -18.21 9.13 4.27
N LYS A 150 -17.12 9.29 5.02
CA LYS A 150 -16.59 8.23 5.90
C LYS A 150 -17.56 7.87 7.03
N ALA A 151 -18.23 8.86 7.58
CA ALA A 151 -19.27 8.65 8.58
C ALA A 151 -20.47 7.88 8.01
N ALA A 152 -20.86 8.12 6.75
CA ALA A 152 -21.90 7.36 6.07
C ALA A 152 -21.52 5.86 5.95
N PHE A 153 -20.27 5.54 5.59
CA PHE A 153 -19.77 4.16 5.59
C PHE A 153 -19.83 3.51 6.98
N LEU A 154 -19.44 4.23 8.03
CA LEU A 154 -19.55 3.74 9.42
C LEU A 154 -21.01 3.47 9.82
N LEU A 155 -21.94 4.36 9.46
CA LEU A 155 -23.37 4.20 9.75
C LEU A 155 -23.98 3.03 8.99
N ALA A 156 -23.62 2.85 7.71
CA ALA A 156 -24.06 1.74 6.88
C ALA A 156 -23.62 0.39 7.46
N THR A 157 -22.34 0.26 7.82
CA THR A 157 -21.81 -0.97 8.44
C THR A 157 -22.43 -1.24 9.81
N ARG A 158 -22.75 -0.21 10.60
CA ARG A 158 -23.48 -0.40 11.86
C ARG A 158 -24.91 -0.89 11.64
N LEU A 159 -25.61 -0.37 10.64
CA LEU A 159 -26.97 -0.76 10.32
C LEU A 159 -27.03 -2.22 9.86
N GLU A 160 -26.10 -2.64 9.00
CA GLU A 160 -25.94 -4.04 8.56
C GLU A 160 -25.74 -5.00 9.75
N GLU A 161 -24.99 -4.55 10.75
CA GLU A 161 -24.73 -5.30 11.98
C GLU A 161 -25.86 -5.20 13.03
N ASN A 162 -27.03 -4.66 12.65
CA ASN A 162 -28.18 -4.42 13.54
C ASN A 162 -27.82 -3.60 14.79
N ARG A 163 -26.86 -2.67 14.67
CA ARG A 163 -26.45 -1.77 15.75
C ARG A 163 -27.22 -0.46 15.68
N ALA A 164 -27.43 0.14 16.85
CA ALA A 164 -28.02 1.47 16.94
C ALA A 164 -27.19 2.48 16.15
N ILE A 165 -27.86 3.27 15.33
CA ILE A 165 -27.31 4.45 14.66
C ILE A 165 -27.91 5.71 15.30
N PRO A 166 -27.11 6.79 15.46
CA PRO A 166 -27.64 8.05 15.95
C PRO A 166 -28.64 8.66 14.97
N THR A 167 -29.67 9.31 15.49
CA THR A 167 -30.70 9.99 14.69
C THR A 167 -30.67 11.51 14.83
N ALA A 168 -29.89 12.05 15.77
CA ALA A 168 -29.78 13.48 16.02
C ALA A 168 -28.34 13.89 16.42
N PRO A 169 -27.89 15.11 16.04
CA PRO A 169 -26.53 15.60 16.31
C PRO A 169 -26.13 15.61 17.79
N GLY A 170 -27.06 15.92 18.69
CA GLY A 170 -26.80 16.08 20.12
C GLY A 170 -26.71 14.76 20.92
N GLN A 171 -26.81 13.61 20.27
CA GLN A 171 -26.73 12.32 20.97
C GLN A 171 -25.27 11.99 21.30
N ARG A 172 -25.04 11.39 22.48
CA ARG A 172 -23.72 10.90 22.89
C ARG A 172 -23.11 9.97 21.83
N LEU A 173 -23.94 9.12 21.23
CA LEU A 173 -23.52 8.20 20.17
C LEU A 173 -22.99 8.94 18.93
N THR A 174 -23.55 10.11 18.59
CA THR A 174 -23.07 10.93 17.48
C THR A 174 -21.66 11.48 17.75
N HIS A 175 -21.41 11.90 18.99
CA HIS A 175 -20.09 12.36 19.40
C HIS A 175 -19.07 11.22 19.38
N ASP A 176 -19.42 10.07 19.96
CA ASP A 176 -18.54 8.90 20.05
C ASP A 176 -18.16 8.36 18.65
N LEU A 177 -19.14 8.24 17.74
CA LEU A 177 -18.88 7.82 16.36
C LEU A 177 -18.11 8.90 15.58
N GLY A 178 -18.36 10.18 15.85
CA GLY A 178 -17.61 11.27 15.25
C GLY A 178 -16.12 11.24 15.60
N ALA A 179 -15.80 10.93 16.87
CA ALA A 179 -14.41 10.74 17.29
C ALA A 179 -13.75 9.53 16.60
N GLU A 180 -14.50 8.44 16.39
CA GLU A 180 -14.02 7.27 15.67
C GLU A 180 -13.66 7.58 14.20
N VAL A 181 -14.51 8.38 13.53
CA VAL A 181 -14.25 8.84 12.15
C VAL A 181 -13.05 9.79 12.10
N ALA A 182 -12.95 10.72 13.05
CA ALA A 182 -11.83 11.65 13.13
C ALA A 182 -10.49 10.94 13.31
N GLU A 183 -10.43 9.96 14.22
CA GLU A 183 -9.20 9.17 14.45
C GLU A 183 -8.84 8.31 13.22
N ALA A 184 -9.83 7.73 12.54
CA ALA A 184 -9.58 7.01 11.29
C ALA A 184 -9.03 7.92 10.20
N MET A 185 -9.62 9.11 10.02
CA MET A 185 -9.13 10.11 9.07
C MET A 185 -7.71 10.57 9.39
N LYS A 186 -7.41 10.79 10.68
CA LYS A 186 -6.07 11.16 11.13
C LYS A 186 -5.04 10.05 10.84
N ALA A 187 -5.40 8.80 11.04
CA ALA A 187 -4.55 7.65 10.71
C ALA A 187 -4.27 7.54 9.19
N GLU A 188 -5.19 8.02 8.35
CA GLU A 188 -5.05 8.10 6.89
C GLU A 188 -4.32 9.37 6.41
N GLY A 189 -3.82 10.21 7.32
CA GLY A 189 -3.06 11.41 6.99
C GLY A 189 -3.89 12.65 6.68
N TYR A 190 -5.22 12.63 6.91
CA TYR A 190 -6.03 13.84 6.86
C TYR A 190 -5.66 14.76 8.04
N ARG A 191 -5.42 16.05 7.76
CA ARG A 191 -5.09 17.05 8.78
C ARG A 191 -6.29 17.20 9.72
N GLY A 192 -6.04 17.03 11.02
CA GLY A 192 -7.07 16.92 12.05
C GLY A 192 -8.16 17.98 11.95
N GLU A 193 -9.40 17.52 11.84
CA GLU A 193 -10.63 18.30 11.95
C GLU A 193 -11.26 18.11 13.33
#